data_AF-A0A2G9SMI3-F1
#
_entry.id   AF-A0A2G9SMI3-F1
#
_cell.length_a   1.000
_cell.length_b   1.000
_cell.length_c   1.000
_cell.angle_alpha   90.00
_cell.angle_beta   90.00
_cell.angle_gamma   90.00
#
_symmetry.space_group_name_H-M   'P 1'
#
loop_
_entity.id
_entity.type
_entity.pdbx_description
1 polymer ?
#
loop_
_entity_poly.entity_id
_entity_poly.type
_entity_poly.pdbx_seq_one_letter_code
_entity_poly.pdbx_strand_id
1 'polypeptide(L)'
;MSDRKRPPAQSTRPPRLTDVIADAIESSYRDISAIISAKIDLAKLDLAEIIAGVAASLLVAIIALISTAYLMIAVALLIGEWLGKPSLGFLTLGILTGLIAVYFVKVSPNTLKNFFWKLISEKLDELEQQRPHEEV
;
A
#
# COMPACT_ATOMS: atom_id res chain seq x y z
N MET A 1 -6.54 41.10 -71.28
CA MET A 1 -6.93 39.69 -71.16
C MET A 1 -6.17 39.08 -69.99
N SER A 2 -6.81 39.03 -68.81
CA SER A 2 -6.25 38.33 -67.64
C SER A 2 -7.30 37.37 -67.14
N ASP A 3 -7.06 36.10 -67.41
CA ASP A 3 -7.96 34.99 -67.15
C ASP A 3 -7.89 34.62 -65.66
N ARG A 4 -8.91 34.98 -64.89
CA ARG A 4 -9.05 34.56 -63.48
C ARG A 4 -9.47 33.09 -63.46
N LYS A 5 -8.51 32.19 -63.25
CA LYS A 5 -8.83 30.81 -62.82
C LYS A 5 -9.49 30.86 -61.44
N ARG A 6 -10.80 30.63 -61.41
CA ARG A 6 -11.56 30.35 -60.19
C ARG A 6 -11.15 28.96 -59.67
N PRO A 7 -10.95 28.76 -58.35
CA PRO A 7 -10.77 27.42 -57.82
C PRO A 7 -12.07 26.60 -57.99
N PRO A 8 -11.97 25.28 -58.23
CA PRO A 8 -13.13 24.43 -58.42
C PRO A 8 -13.96 24.38 -57.13
N ALA A 9 -15.27 24.54 -57.29
CA ALA A 9 -16.26 24.40 -56.24
C ALA A 9 -16.07 23.06 -55.51
N GLN A 10 -15.65 23.13 -54.23
CA GLN A 10 -15.76 22.00 -53.34
C GLN A 10 -17.25 21.74 -53.13
N SER A 11 -17.74 20.69 -53.79
CA SER A 11 -19.04 20.10 -53.52
C SER A 11 -19.01 19.55 -52.09
N THR A 12 -19.36 20.38 -51.12
CA THR A 12 -19.76 19.95 -49.78
C THR A 12 -21.03 19.13 -49.91
N ARG A 13 -20.86 17.83 -50.20
CA ARG A 13 -21.91 16.85 -49.93
C ARG A 13 -22.24 16.97 -48.45
N PRO A 14 -23.51 17.15 -48.07
CA PRO A 14 -23.88 17.19 -46.67
C PRO A 14 -23.32 15.93 -46.00
N PRO A 15 -22.66 16.05 -44.85
CA PRO A 15 -22.09 14.90 -44.18
C PRO A 15 -23.21 13.88 -44.00
N ARG A 16 -22.99 12.66 -44.50
CA ARG A 16 -23.98 11.60 -44.30
C ARG A 16 -24.05 11.40 -42.80
N LEU A 17 -25.27 11.37 -42.27
CA LEU A 17 -25.51 11.18 -40.83
C LEU A 17 -24.73 9.97 -40.29
N THR A 18 -24.52 8.96 -41.14
CA THR A 18 -23.70 7.78 -40.87
C THR A 18 -22.24 8.09 -40.57
N ASP A 19 -21.62 9.05 -41.26
CA ASP A 19 -20.21 9.44 -41.04
C ASP A 19 -20.07 10.24 -39.74
N VAL A 20 -21.05 11.11 -39.44
CA VAL A 20 -21.07 11.88 -38.18
C VAL A 20 -21.31 10.96 -36.97
N ILE A 21 -22.17 9.94 -37.13
CA ILE A 21 -22.42 8.94 -36.08
C ILE A 21 -21.20 8.04 -35.91
N ALA A 22 -20.53 7.64 -37.00
CA ALA A 22 -19.30 6.86 -36.93
C ALA A 22 -18.18 7.64 -36.21
N ASP A 23 -17.97 8.91 -36.56
CA ASP A 23 -17.00 9.80 -35.89
C ASP A 23 -17.37 10.06 -34.41
N ALA A 24 -18.66 10.15 -34.08
CA ALA A 24 -19.12 10.31 -32.70
C ALA A 24 -18.90 9.05 -31.84
N ILE A 25 -19.08 7.87 -32.42
CA ILE A 25 -18.81 6.59 -31.74
C ILE A 25 -17.30 6.38 -31.58
N GLU A 26 -16.51 6.70 -32.61
CA GLU A 26 -15.06 6.55 -32.57
C GLU A 26 -14.40 7.53 -31.60
N SER A 27 -14.86 8.79 -31.55
CA SER A 27 -14.42 9.77 -30.55
C SER A 27 -14.84 9.38 -29.13
N SER A 28 -16.06 8.88 -28.93
CA SER A 28 -16.51 8.37 -27.63
C SER A 28 -15.69 7.17 -27.17
N TYR A 29 -15.36 6.24 -28.08
CA TYR A 29 -14.50 5.10 -27.76
C TYR A 29 -13.08 5.55 -27.39
N ARG A 30 -12.57 6.57 -28.08
CA ARG A 30 -11.25 7.17 -27.80
C ARG A 30 -11.22 7.83 -26.43
N ASP A 31 -12.25 8.59 -26.08
CA ASP A 31 -12.37 9.23 -24.76
C ASP A 31 -12.54 8.21 -23.64
N ILE A 32 -13.35 7.16 -23.84
CA ILE A 32 -13.48 6.05 -22.88
C ILE A 32 -12.15 5.32 -22.70
N SER A 33 -11.41 5.07 -23.79
CA SER A 33 -10.09 4.42 -23.71
C SER A 33 -9.06 5.28 -22.97
N ALA A 34 -9.10 6.62 -23.14
CA ALA A 34 -8.24 7.55 -22.42
C ALA A 34 -8.57 7.59 -20.92
N ILE A 35 -9.85 7.55 -20.56
CA ILE A 35 -10.30 7.47 -19.16
C ILE A 35 -9.86 6.15 -18.51
N ILE A 36 -9.96 5.04 -19.24
CA ILE A 36 -9.50 3.72 -18.78
C ILE A 36 -7.98 3.73 -18.58
N SER A 37 -7.21 4.27 -19.52
CA SER A 37 -5.75 4.39 -19.38
C SER A 37 -5.35 5.25 -18.19
N ALA A 38 -6.03 6.37 -17.95
CA ALA A 38 -5.78 7.21 -16.78
C ALA A 38 -6.14 6.50 -15.46
N LYS A 39 -7.24 5.75 -15.42
CA LYS A 39 -7.63 4.91 -14.26
C LYS A 39 -6.61 3.80 -14.01
N ILE A 40 -6.05 3.18 -15.04
CA ILE A 40 -5.01 2.15 -14.91
C ILE A 40 -3.72 2.74 -14.31
N ASP A 41 -3.32 3.94 -14.74
CA ASP A 41 -2.12 4.58 -14.21
C ASP A 41 -2.32 5.06 -12.76
N LEU A 42 -3.52 5.51 -12.39
CA LEU A 42 -3.89 5.77 -10.99
C LEU A 42 -3.86 4.49 -10.15
N ALA A 43 -4.42 3.39 -10.66
CA ALA A 43 -4.42 2.09 -9.95
C ALA A 43 -3.01 1.52 -9.76
N LYS A 44 -2.08 1.74 -10.70
CA LYS A 44 -0.67 1.37 -10.54
C LYS A 44 0.00 2.19 -9.44
N LEU A 45 -0.37 3.46 -9.30
CA LEU A 45 0.20 4.35 -8.29
C LEU A 45 -0.26 3.94 -6.88
N ASP A 46 -1.55 3.62 -6.71
CA ASP A 46 -2.08 3.08 -5.45
C ASP A 46 -1.42 1.75 -5.08
N LEU A 47 -1.23 0.85 -6.06
CA LEU A 47 -0.50 -0.40 -5.83
C LEU A 47 0.93 -0.14 -5.36
N ALA A 48 1.62 0.82 -5.98
CA ALA A 48 2.97 1.19 -5.60
C ALA A 48 3.01 1.78 -4.18
N GLU A 49 2.02 2.59 -3.80
CA GLU A 49 1.91 3.18 -2.47
C GLU A 49 1.64 2.13 -1.38
N ILE A 50 0.74 1.17 -1.63
CA ILE A 50 0.48 0.05 -0.71
C ILE A 50 1.75 -0.80 -0.52
N ILE A 51 2.44 -1.13 -1.61
CA ILE A 51 3.68 -1.92 -1.55
C ILE A 51 4.77 -1.12 -0.81
N ALA A 52 4.88 0.18 -1.07
CA ALA A 52 5.82 1.04 -0.38
C ALA A 52 5.51 1.16 1.12
N GLY A 53 4.24 1.29 1.50
CA GLY A 53 3.80 1.34 2.90
C GLY A 53 4.08 0.05 3.65
N VAL A 54 3.79 -1.10 3.04
CA VAL A 54 4.11 -2.43 3.63
C VAL A 54 5.62 -2.62 3.74
N ALA A 55 6.39 -2.23 2.72
CA ALA A 55 7.85 -2.31 2.74
C ALA A 55 8.47 -1.40 3.82
N ALA A 56 7.96 -0.17 3.96
CA ALA A 56 8.38 0.76 5.00
C ALA A 56 8.06 0.23 6.40
N SER A 57 6.84 -0.27 6.61
CA SER A 57 6.43 -0.90 7.87
C SER A 57 7.31 -2.10 8.22
N LEU A 58 7.66 -2.93 7.23
CA LEU A 58 8.53 -4.09 7.43
C LEU A 58 9.96 -3.65 7.83
N LEU A 59 10.51 -2.64 7.17
CA LEU A 59 11.82 -2.08 7.54
C LEU A 59 11.83 -1.53 8.95
N VAL A 60 10.81 -0.75 9.33
CA VAL A 60 10.66 -0.22 10.69
C VAL A 60 10.56 -1.36 11.71
N ALA A 61 9.79 -2.41 11.41
CA ALA A 61 9.69 -3.58 12.27
C ALA A 61 11.03 -4.30 12.45
N ILE A 62 11.82 -4.46 11.39
CA ILE A 62 13.16 -5.07 11.46
C ILE A 62 14.09 -4.22 12.33
N ILE A 63 14.13 -2.91 12.10
CA ILE A 63 14.96 -1.98 12.89
C ILE A 63 14.54 -2.00 14.37
N ALA A 64 13.23 -1.98 14.65
CA ALA A 64 12.70 -2.06 16.01
C ALA A 64 13.08 -3.38 16.68
N LEU A 65 13.02 -4.50 15.97
CA LEU A 65 13.40 -5.81 16.48
C LEU A 65 14.89 -5.88 16.82
N ILE A 66 15.76 -5.37 15.93
CA ILE A 66 17.20 -5.28 16.16
C ILE A 66 17.49 -4.36 17.36
N SER A 67 16.88 -3.18 17.41
CA SER A 67 17.05 -2.23 18.51
C SER A 67 16.63 -2.83 19.85
N THR A 68 15.50 -3.53 19.89
CA THR A 68 15.01 -4.23 21.08
C THR A 68 15.97 -5.32 21.54
N ALA A 69 16.54 -6.09 20.62
CA ALA A 69 17.54 -7.12 20.95
C ALA A 69 18.79 -6.50 21.58
N TYR A 70 19.33 -5.42 21.00
CA TYR A 70 20.47 -4.70 21.57
C TYR A 70 20.15 -4.10 22.95
N LEU A 71 18.95 -3.57 23.13
CA LEU A 71 18.50 -3.03 24.41
C LEU A 71 18.44 -4.12 25.49
N MET A 72 17.92 -5.31 25.15
CA MET A 72 17.96 -6.46 26.06
C MET A 72 19.38 -6.86 26.44
N ILE A 73 20.32 -6.87 25.48
CA ILE A 73 21.73 -7.17 25.78
C ILE A 73 22.33 -6.10 26.71
N ALA A 74 22.06 -4.83 26.46
CA ALA A 74 22.54 -3.74 27.31
C ALA A 74 21.99 -3.85 28.74
N VAL A 75 20.70 -4.17 28.90
CA VAL A 75 20.07 -4.38 30.21
C VAL A 75 20.66 -5.61 30.90
N ALA A 76 20.88 -6.72 30.18
CA ALA A 76 21.54 -7.90 30.74
C ALA A 76 22.95 -7.57 31.23
N LEU A 77 23.74 -6.82 30.46
CA LEU A 77 25.08 -6.40 30.86
C LEU A 77 25.05 -5.48 32.08
N LEU A 78 24.13 -4.51 32.11
CA LEU A 78 23.98 -3.58 33.23
C LEU A 78 23.63 -4.29 34.53
N ILE A 79 22.68 -5.24 34.47
CA ILE A 79 22.31 -6.08 35.61
C ILE A 79 23.50 -6.97 36.01
N GLY A 80 24.20 -7.55 35.03
CA GLY A 80 25.33 -8.43 35.28
C GLY A 80 26.51 -7.72 35.94
N GLU A 81 26.78 -6.48 35.56
CA GLU A 81 27.81 -5.64 36.18
C GLU A 81 27.43 -5.28 37.62
N TRP A 82 26.15 -4.97 37.88
CA TRP A 82 25.63 -4.77 39.25
C TRP A 82 25.77 -6.01 40.14
N LEU A 83 25.63 -7.21 39.57
CA LEU A 83 25.83 -8.47 40.28
C LEU A 83 27.31 -8.92 40.32
N GLY A 84 28.23 -8.11 39.80
CA GLY A 84 29.67 -8.36 39.77
C GLY A 84 30.14 -9.40 38.74
N LYS A 85 29.21 -9.99 37.97
CA LYS A 85 29.51 -10.97 36.91
C LYS A 85 28.51 -10.86 35.77
N PRO A 86 28.95 -10.58 34.52
CA PRO A 86 28.05 -10.41 33.37
C PRO A 86 27.19 -11.65 33.08
N SER A 87 27.68 -12.85 33.40
CA SER A 87 26.93 -14.09 33.22
C SER A 87 25.65 -14.17 34.08
N LEU A 88 25.65 -13.59 35.28
CA LEU A 88 24.47 -13.54 36.14
C LEU A 88 23.40 -12.57 35.59
N GLY A 89 23.83 -11.53 34.88
CA GLY A 89 22.92 -10.59 34.21
C GLY A 89 22.10 -11.24 33.11
N PHE A 90 22.76 -12.00 32.22
CA PHE A 90 22.08 -12.78 31.20
C PHE A 90 21.15 -13.86 31.78
N LEU A 91 21.57 -14.53 32.86
CA LEU A 91 20.78 -15.57 33.51
C LEU A 91 19.51 -15.00 34.15
N THR A 92 19.63 -13.86 34.84
CA THR A 92 18.50 -13.18 35.47
C THR A 92 17.52 -12.66 34.43
N LEU A 93 18.04 -12.03 33.37
CA LEU A 93 17.19 -11.55 32.28
C LEU A 93 16.50 -12.72 31.59
N GLY A 94 17.22 -13.80 31.27
CA GLY A 94 16.64 -15.00 30.63
C GLY A 94 15.52 -15.65 31.44
N ILE A 95 15.66 -15.75 32.76
CA ILE A 95 14.59 -16.27 33.63
C ILE A 95 13.38 -15.33 33.60
N LEU A 96 13.60 -14.01 33.68
CA LEU A 96 12.54 -13.02 33.65
C LEU A 96 11.78 -13.05 32.31
N THR A 97 12.48 -13.01 31.17
CA THR A 97 11.85 -13.08 29.85
C THR A 97 11.17 -14.43 29.63
N GLY A 98 11.74 -15.52 30.13
CA GLY A 98 11.14 -16.86 30.07
C GLY A 98 9.82 -16.94 30.85
N LEU A 99 9.78 -16.37 32.07
CA LEU A 99 8.54 -16.31 32.85
C LEU A 99 7.47 -15.46 32.17
N ILE A 100 7.85 -14.32 31.60
CA ILE A 100 6.93 -13.48 30.82
C ILE A 100 6.41 -14.24 29.60
N ALA A 101 7.28 -14.94 28.88
CA ALA A 101 6.90 -15.73 27.72
C ALA A 101 5.93 -16.88 28.09
N VAL A 102 6.21 -17.63 29.16
CA VAL A 102 5.32 -18.68 29.66
C VAL A 102 3.98 -18.09 30.10
N TYR A 103 3.98 -16.95 30.78
CA TYR A 103 2.76 -16.24 31.15
C TYR A 103 1.95 -15.84 29.91
N PHE A 104 2.60 -15.29 28.89
CA PHE A 104 1.97 -14.90 27.63
C PHE A 104 1.37 -16.09 26.88
N VAL A 105 2.12 -17.18 26.76
CA VAL A 105 1.67 -18.42 26.10
C VAL A 105 0.48 -19.03 26.84
N LYS A 106 0.48 -18.97 28.17
CA LYS A 106 -0.58 -19.56 29.00
C LYS A 106 -1.83 -18.68 29.13
N VAL A 107 -1.68 -17.35 29.12
CA VAL A 107 -2.78 -16.39 29.30
C VAL A 107 -3.42 -15.96 27.98
N SER A 108 -2.68 -15.95 26.87
CA SER A 108 -3.09 -15.18 25.69
C SER A 108 -3.02 -15.89 24.32
N PRO A 109 -3.31 -17.19 24.16
CA PRO A 109 -3.59 -17.69 22.80
C PRO A 109 -4.83 -16.97 22.22
N ASN A 110 -5.83 -16.67 23.04
CA ASN A 110 -7.03 -15.95 22.62
C ASN A 110 -6.80 -14.44 22.45
N THR A 111 -6.05 -13.80 23.36
CA THR A 111 -5.76 -12.36 23.27
C THR A 111 -4.85 -12.03 22.11
N LEU A 112 -3.86 -12.87 21.82
CA LEU A 112 -2.96 -12.68 20.68
C LEU A 112 -3.74 -12.87 19.37
N LYS A 113 -4.64 -13.85 19.30
CA LYS A 113 -5.55 -14.03 18.16
C LYS A 113 -6.46 -12.82 17.96
N ASN A 114 -7.03 -12.26 19.03
CA ASN A 114 -7.84 -11.05 18.96
C ASN A 114 -7.02 -9.81 18.59
N PHE A 115 -5.78 -9.70 19.03
CA PHE A 115 -4.89 -8.60 18.67
C PHE A 115 -4.47 -8.68 17.20
N PHE A 116 -4.15 -9.88 16.70
CA PHE A 116 -3.90 -10.12 15.27
C PHE A 116 -5.14 -9.87 14.44
N TRP A 117 -6.32 -10.33 14.87
CA TRP A 117 -7.57 -10.02 14.18
C TRP A 117 -7.84 -8.52 14.12
N LYS A 118 -7.57 -7.79 15.20
CA LYS A 118 -7.74 -6.34 15.26
C LYS A 118 -6.76 -5.60 14.34
N LEU A 119 -5.50 -6.02 14.31
CA LEU A 119 -4.47 -5.46 13.41
C LEU A 119 -4.78 -5.74 11.94
N ILE A 120 -5.25 -6.95 11.63
CA ILE A 120 -5.66 -7.34 10.29
C ILE A 120 -6.90 -6.55 9.88
N SER A 121 -7.92 -6.46 10.73
CA SER A 121 -9.15 -5.74 10.40
C SER A 121 -8.90 -4.24 10.22
N GLU A 122 -8.05 -3.63 11.03
CA GLU A 122 -7.72 -2.19 10.92
C GLU A 122 -6.98 -1.88 9.60
N LYS A 123 -6.07 -2.77 9.19
CA LYS A 123 -5.39 -2.66 7.89
C LYS A 123 -6.31 -2.99 6.71
N LEU A 124 -7.26 -3.91 6.88
CA LEU A 124 -8.25 -4.24 5.87
C LEU A 124 -9.24 -3.09 5.67
N ASP A 125 -9.70 -2.47 6.76
CA ASP A 125 -10.58 -1.29 6.75
C ASP A 125 -9.87 -0.09 6.09
N GLU A 126 -8.57 0.14 6.34
CA GLU A 126 -7.80 1.17 5.63
C GLU A 126 -7.75 0.94 4.11
N LEU A 127 -7.63 -0.31 3.67
CA LEU A 127 -7.63 -0.68 2.25
C LEU A 127 -9.03 -0.65 1.62
N GLU A 128 -10.08 -0.93 2.40
CA GLU A 128 -11.47 -0.84 1.96
C GLU A 128 -11.94 0.62 1.89
N GLN A 129 -11.44 1.48 2.77
CA GLN A 129 -11.70 2.92 2.77
C GLN A 129 -10.91 3.67 1.67
N GLN A 130 -9.77 3.13 1.21
CA GLN A 130 -9.11 3.54 -0.05
C GLN A 130 -9.86 3.08 -1.31
N ARG A 131 -10.96 2.33 -1.18
CA ARG A 131 -11.87 2.03 -2.27
C ARG A 131 -13.14 2.92 -2.18
N PRO A 132 -13.06 4.27 -2.21
CA PRO A 132 -14.26 5.08 -2.17
C PRO A 132 -15.05 4.88 -3.48
N HIS A 133 -16.24 4.31 -3.33
CA HIS A 133 -17.43 4.54 -4.15
C HIS A 133 -17.26 4.47 -5.68
N GLU A 134 -17.34 3.26 -6.24
CA GLU A 134 -17.91 3.06 -7.57
C GLU A 134 -19.20 2.24 -7.43
N GLU A 135 -20.12 2.70 -6.57
CA GLU A 135 -21.53 2.33 -6.66
C GLU A 135 -22.34 3.53 -7.21
N VAL A 136 -22.98 3.23 -8.33
CA VAL A 136 -23.99 3.96 -9.13
C VAL A 136 -23.47 4.92 -10.19
#